data_AF-A0A227J6N3-F1
#
_entry.id   AF-A0A227J6N3-F1
#
_cell.length_a   1.000
_cell.length_b   1.000
_cell.length_c   1.000
_cell.angle_alpha   90.00
_cell.angle_beta   90.00
_cell.angle_gamma   90.00
#
_symmetry.space_group_name_H-M   'P 1'
#
loop_
_entity.id
_entity.type
_entity.pdbx_description
1 polymer ?
#
loop_
_entity_poly.entity_id
_entity_poly.type
_entity_poly.pdbx_seq_one_letter_code
_entity_poly.pdbx_strand_id
1 'polypeptide(L)'
;MDWLDTFTLFFGSLVANTLASLSGGGAGLLQFPLLIFLGLPFSVALGTHKVASVALGLGAASTHLKAGTIKLPIALYLIFVGSIGVVIGANLIVHISDGIAEKMLGSMILALGIYSRLKKQLGQ
;
A
#
# COMPACT_ATOMS: atom_id res chain seq x y z
N MET A 1 0.55 -20.25 -14.04
CA MET A 1 1.40 -19.96 -12.88
C MET A 1 1.87 -21.27 -12.35
N ASP A 2 3.18 -21.46 -12.32
CA ASP A 2 3.76 -22.66 -11.78
C ASP A 2 3.65 -22.63 -10.24
N TRP A 3 3.76 -23.81 -9.60
CA TRP A 3 3.69 -23.89 -8.13
C TRP A 3 4.74 -23.01 -7.46
N LEU A 4 5.93 -22.89 -8.08
CA LEU A 4 7.02 -22.04 -7.62
C LEU A 4 6.63 -20.54 -7.61
N ASP A 5 5.91 -20.06 -8.63
CA ASP A 5 5.45 -18.67 -8.69
C ASP A 5 4.46 -18.39 -7.55
N THR A 6 3.58 -19.34 -7.27
CA THR A 6 2.58 -19.23 -6.21
C THR A 6 3.23 -19.16 -4.83
N PHE A 7 4.22 -20.03 -4.56
CA PHE A 7 4.98 -19.99 -3.31
C PHE A 7 5.79 -18.69 -3.18
N THR A 8 6.41 -18.24 -4.26
CA THR A 8 7.17 -16.97 -4.29
C THR A 8 6.26 -15.77 -4.00
N LEU A 9 5.09 -15.72 -4.64
CA LEU A 9 4.09 -14.69 -4.40
C LEU A 9 3.59 -14.68 -2.96
N PHE A 10 3.33 -15.85 -2.39
CA PHE A 10 2.86 -15.97 -1.01
C PHE A 10 3.91 -15.48 -0.01
N PHE A 11 5.11 -16.06 -0.01
CA PHE A 11 6.16 -15.71 0.94
C PHE A 11 6.69 -14.29 0.73
N GLY A 12 6.89 -13.90 -0.53
CA GLY A 12 7.32 -12.55 -0.88
C GLY A 12 6.31 -11.50 -0.41
N SER A 13 5.02 -11.69 -0.69
CA SER A 13 3.97 -10.76 -0.27
C SER A 13 3.81 -10.72 1.25
N LEU A 14 3.97 -11.86 1.94
CA LEU A 14 3.92 -11.93 3.39
C LEU A 14 5.04 -11.08 4.00
N VAL A 15 6.29 -11.31 3.59
CA VAL A 15 7.45 -10.56 4.07
C VAL A 15 7.32 -9.08 3.74
N ALA A 16 6.94 -8.73 2.51
CA ALA A 16 6.76 -7.35 2.09
C ALA A 16 5.69 -6.63 2.92
N ASN A 17 4.55 -7.27 3.20
CA ASN A 17 3.49 -6.69 4.02
C ASN A 17 3.89 -6.56 5.49
N THR A 18 4.61 -7.52 6.04
CA THR A 18 5.16 -7.41 7.40
C THR A 18 6.09 -6.22 7.50
N LEU A 19 7.08 -6.11 6.62
CA LEU A 19 8.02 -4.98 6.61
C LEU A 19 7.31 -3.63 6.40
N ALA A 20 6.32 -3.59 5.51
CA ALA A 20 5.55 -2.39 5.24
C ALA A 20 4.69 -1.94 6.43
N SER A 21 4.15 -2.89 7.20
CA SER A 21 3.40 -2.59 8.43
C SER A 21 4.30 -2.01 9.53
N LEU A 22 5.56 -2.44 9.58
CA LEU A 22 6.55 -1.97 10.56
C LEU A 22 7.13 -0.60 10.21
N SER A 23 7.27 -0.29 8.92
CA SER A 23 7.89 0.97 8.46
C SER A 23 6.98 2.20 8.57
N GLY A 24 5.69 2.01 8.85
CA GLY A 24 4.68 3.08 8.88
C GLY A 24 4.33 3.67 7.50
N GLY A 25 5.05 3.29 6.44
CA GLY A 25 4.83 3.75 5.06
C GLY A 25 3.69 3.03 4.32
N GLY A 26 3.13 1.97 4.91
CA GLY A 26 2.00 1.21 4.37
C GLY A 26 2.40 0.21 3.27
N ALA A 27 1.52 -0.77 3.01
CA ALA A 27 1.75 -1.88 2.09
C ALA A 27 2.11 -1.46 0.64
N GLY A 28 1.68 -0.26 0.23
CA GLY A 28 1.92 0.26 -1.12
C GLY A 28 3.38 0.54 -1.47
N LEU A 29 4.29 0.69 -0.49
CA LEU A 29 5.70 0.98 -0.78
C LEU A 29 6.54 -0.26 -1.08
N LEU A 30 6.15 -1.43 -0.54
CA LEU A 30 6.93 -2.66 -0.68
C LEU A 30 6.16 -3.76 -1.40
N GLN A 31 4.92 -4.03 -1.01
CA GLN A 31 4.13 -5.10 -1.63
C GLN A 31 3.79 -4.77 -3.08
N PHE A 32 3.36 -3.53 -3.35
CA PHE A 32 2.90 -3.18 -4.69
C PHE A 32 4.01 -3.27 -5.75
N PRO A 33 5.23 -2.71 -5.54
CA PRO A 33 6.34 -2.90 -6.47
C PRO A 33 6.79 -4.35 -6.60
N LEU A 34 6.74 -5.13 -5.50
CA LEU A 34 7.08 -6.55 -5.55
C LEU A 34 6.13 -7.32 -6.48
N LEU A 35 4.81 -7.06 -6.41
CA LEU A 35 3.84 -7.72 -7.28
C LEU A 35 4.07 -7.41 -8.76
N ILE A 36 4.37 -6.15 -9.09
CA ILE A 36 4.74 -5.74 -10.46
C ILE A 36 6.04 -6.43 -10.88
N PHE A 37 7.05 -6.48 -10.00
CA PHE A 37 8.32 -7.16 -10.27
C PHE A 37 8.17 -8.67 -10.52
N LEU A 38 7.20 -9.30 -9.86
CA LEU A 38 6.82 -10.70 -10.08
C LEU A 38 5.96 -10.90 -11.35
N GLY A 39 5.79 -9.86 -12.17
CA GLY A 39 5.18 -9.94 -13.49
C GLY A 39 3.66 -9.76 -13.50
N LEU A 40 3.04 -9.30 -12.40
CA LEU A 40 1.61 -9.00 -12.42
C LEU A 40 1.34 -7.68 -13.16
N PRO A 41 0.29 -7.62 -14.01
CA PRO A 41 -0.14 -6.37 -14.63
C PRO A 41 -0.42 -5.30 -13.58
N PHE A 42 -0.14 -4.02 -13.89
CA PHE A 42 -0.25 -2.92 -12.94
C PHE A 42 -1.61 -2.89 -12.25
N SER A 43 -2.70 -2.98 -13.02
CA SER A 43 -4.07 -2.97 -12.49
C SER A 43 -4.36 -4.14 -11.53
N VAL A 44 -3.83 -5.33 -11.80
CA VAL A 44 -4.01 -6.51 -10.94
C VAL A 44 -3.20 -6.38 -9.65
N ALA A 45 -1.94 -5.93 -9.77
CA ALA A 45 -1.09 -5.63 -8.62
C ALA A 45 -1.67 -4.49 -7.77
N LEU A 46 -2.27 -3.48 -8.41
CA LEU A 46 -2.94 -2.35 -7.76
C LEU A 46 -4.15 -2.84 -6.95
N GLY A 47 -5.00 -3.69 -7.53
CA GLY A 47 -6.12 -4.29 -6.78
C GLY A 47 -5.65 -5.15 -5.62
N THR A 48 -4.67 -6.02 -5.87
CA THR A 48 -4.17 -7.00 -4.88
C THR A 48 -3.57 -6.33 -3.64
N HIS A 49 -2.71 -5.32 -3.80
CA HIS A 49 -2.14 -4.62 -2.63
C HIS A 49 -3.19 -3.78 -1.87
N LYS A 50 -4.27 -3.33 -2.52
CA LYS A 50 -5.37 -2.62 -1.83
C LYS A 50 -6.18 -3.56 -0.95
N VAL A 51 -6.46 -4.79 -1.40
CA VAL A 51 -7.10 -5.81 -0.56
C VAL A 51 -6.26 -6.09 0.69
N ALA A 52 -4.95 -6.29 0.50
CA ALA A 52 -4.02 -6.47 1.63
C ALA A 52 -3.99 -5.26 2.56
N SER A 53 -4.00 -4.04 2.01
CA SER A 53 -4.03 -2.80 2.80
C SER A 53 -5.31 -2.68 3.65
N VAL A 54 -6.46 -3.10 3.12
CA VAL A 54 -7.72 -3.13 3.88
C VAL A 54 -7.62 -4.14 5.03
N ALA A 55 -7.10 -5.34 4.79
CA ALA A 55 -6.92 -6.34 5.83
C ALA A 55 -5.99 -5.84 6.95
N LEU A 56 -4.85 -5.22 6.59
CA LEU A 56 -3.94 -4.58 7.56
C LEU A 56 -4.63 -3.43 8.31
N GLY A 57 -5.39 -2.59 7.61
CA GLY A 57 -6.14 -1.48 8.19
C GLY A 57 -7.19 -1.94 9.19
N LEU A 58 -7.93 -3.02 8.89
CA LEU A 58 -8.88 -3.63 9.82
C LEU A 58 -8.18 -4.20 11.05
N GLY A 59 -7.02 -4.85 10.87
CA GLY A 59 -6.18 -5.33 11.97
C GLY A 59 -5.72 -4.19 12.89
N ALA A 60 -5.22 -3.10 12.31
CA ALA A 60 -4.82 -1.91 13.07
C ALA A 60 -6.02 -1.25 13.77
N ALA A 61 -7.14 -1.09 13.07
CA ALA A 61 -8.36 -0.51 13.64
C ALA A 61 -8.88 -1.34 14.82
N SER A 62 -8.92 -2.67 14.71
CA SER A 62 -9.30 -3.57 15.80
C SER A 62 -8.40 -3.39 17.03
N THR A 63 -7.08 -3.31 16.84
CA THR A 63 -6.12 -3.08 17.93
C THR A 63 -6.35 -1.71 18.59
N HIS A 64 -6.49 -0.65 17.80
CA HIS A 64 -6.69 0.71 18.33
C HIS A 64 -8.07 0.94 18.96
N LEU A 65 -9.11 0.26 18.47
CA LEU A 65 -10.43 0.27 19.09
C LEU A 65 -10.38 -0.37 20.48
N LYS A 66 -9.75 -1.55 20.60
CA LYS A 66 -9.57 -2.23 21.89
C LYS A 66 -8.74 -1.40 22.88
N ALA A 67 -7.75 -0.66 22.39
CA ALA A 67 -6.93 0.23 23.20
C ALA A 67 -7.62 1.56 23.56
N GLY A 68 -8.81 1.86 23.01
CA GLY A 68 -9.52 3.12 23.25
C GLY A 68 -8.81 4.36 22.68
N THR A 69 -7.86 4.19 21.74
CA THR A 69 -7.03 5.29 21.23
C THR A 69 -7.64 6.01 20.02
N ILE A 70 -8.77 5.53 19.50
CA ILE A 70 -9.40 6.12 18.31
C ILE A 70 -10.22 7.35 18.69
N LYS A 71 -9.87 8.49 18.09
CA LYS A 71 -10.67 9.72 18.12
C LYS A 71 -11.73 9.64 17.02
N LEU A 72 -12.96 9.29 17.40
CA LEU A 72 -14.06 9.04 16.45
C LEU A 72 -14.33 10.18 15.45
N PRO A 73 -14.32 11.48 15.85
CA PRO A 73 -14.55 12.58 14.90
C PRO A 73 -13.48 12.62 13.79
N ILE A 74 -12.22 12.35 14.14
CA ILE A 74 -11.10 12.33 13.19
C ILE A 74 -11.23 11.11 12.28
N ALA A 75 -11.57 9.95 12.84
CA ALA A 75 -11.75 8.73 12.06
C ALA A 75 -12.88 8.88 11.01
N LEU A 76 -14.03 9.43 11.40
CA LEU A 76 -15.15 9.66 10.49
C LEU A 76 -14.80 10.68 9.39
N TYR A 77 -14.09 11.75 9.75
CA TYR A 77 -13.60 12.73 8.77
C TYR A 77 -12.67 12.08 7.74
N LEU A 78 -11.70 11.28 8.20
CA LEU A 78 -10.77 10.56 7.32
C LEU A 78 -11.47 9.54 6.44
N ILE A 79 -12.46 8.81 6.97
CA ILE A 79 -13.27 7.86 6.19
C ILE A 79 -14.03 8.60 5.10
N PHE A 80 -14.70 9.71 5.42
CA PHE A 80 -15.51 10.45 4.46
C PHE A 80 -14.65 11.04 3.33
N VAL A 81 -13.63 11.82 3.67
CA VAL A 81 -12.76 12.47 2.69
C VAL A 81 -11.94 11.42 1.91
N GLY A 82 -11.43 10.40 2.60
CA GLY A 82 -10.67 9.31 2.00
C GLY A 82 -11.51 8.49 1.01
N SER A 83 -12.78 8.21 1.33
CA SER A 83 -13.67 7.45 0.44
C SER A 83 -13.91 8.20 -0.86
N ILE A 84 -14.16 9.51 -0.80
CA ILE A 84 -14.33 10.35 -1.99
C ILE A 84 -13.06 10.31 -2.85
N GLY A 85 -11.90 10.51 -2.24
CA GLY A 85 -10.61 10.48 -2.94
C GLY A 85 -10.31 9.13 -3.60
N VAL A 86 -10.61 8.01 -2.91
CA VAL A 86 -10.40 6.66 -3.45
C VAL A 86 -11.32 6.37 -4.63
N VAL A 87 -12.60 6.76 -4.56
CA VAL A 87 -13.54 6.56 -5.69
C VAL A 87 -13.07 7.33 -6.91
N ILE A 88 -12.70 8.60 -6.75
CA ILE A 88 -12.18 9.42 -7.86
C ILE A 88 -10.90 8.80 -8.42
N GLY A 89 -9.93 8.45 -7.55
CA GLY A 89 -8.66 7.87 -7.96
C GLY A 89 -8.81 6.51 -8.67
N ALA A 90 -9.69 5.65 -8.19
CA ALA A 90 -9.96 4.34 -8.79
C ALA A 90 -10.60 4.45 -10.19
N ASN A 91 -11.44 5.47 -10.41
CA ASN A 91 -12.00 5.74 -11.73
C ASN A 91 -10.99 6.43 -12.67
N LEU A 92 -10.07 7.22 -12.15
CA LEU A 92 -9.04 7.86 -12.99
C LEU A 92 -7.97 6.86 -13.44
N ILE A 93 -7.51 5.98 -12.54
CA ILE A 93 -6.34 5.13 -12.82
C ILE A 93 -6.57 4.15 -13.98
N VAL A 94 -7.81 3.70 -14.20
CA VAL A 94 -8.15 2.79 -15.32
C VAL A 94 -8.04 3.46 -16.70
N HIS A 95 -7.96 4.78 -16.76
CA HIS A 95 -7.75 5.55 -18.00
C HIS A 95 -6.27 5.87 -18.25
N ILE A 96 -5.39 5.54 -17.32
CA ILE A 96 -3.94 5.76 -17.42
C ILE A 96 -3.29 4.47 -17.91
N SER A 97 -2.37 4.57 -18.85
CA SER A 97 -1.63 3.40 -19.31
C SER A 97 -0.69 2.86 -18.22
N ASP A 98 -0.61 1.54 -18.11
CA ASP A 98 0.22 0.85 -17.11
C ASP A 98 1.66 1.39 -17.08
N GLY A 99 2.28 1.61 -18.25
CA GLY A 99 3.65 2.13 -18.33
C GLY A 99 3.83 3.56 -17.80
N ILE A 100 2.82 4.42 -17.87
CA ILE A 100 2.85 5.75 -17.23
C ILE A 100 2.67 5.57 -15.72
N ALA A 101 1.70 4.75 -15.31
CA ALA A 101 1.40 4.51 -13.90
C ALA A 101 2.58 3.87 -13.15
N GLU A 102 3.29 2.93 -13.77
CA GLU A 102 4.52 2.33 -13.26
C GLU A 102 5.64 3.35 -13.08
N LYS A 103 5.86 4.24 -14.08
CA LYS A 103 6.86 5.31 -13.97
C LYS A 103 6.53 6.29 -12.86
N MET A 104 5.25 6.65 -12.70
CA MET A 104 4.78 7.50 -11.60
C MET A 104 4.97 6.84 -10.24
N LEU A 105 4.66 5.54 -10.13
CA LEU A 105 4.89 4.77 -8.92
C LEU A 105 6.38 4.70 -8.58
N GLY A 106 7.22 4.38 -9.56
CA GLY A 106 8.67 4.29 -9.41
C GLY A 106 9.28 5.64 -8.99
N SER A 107 8.87 6.73 -9.62
CA SER A 107 9.34 8.07 -9.25
C SER A 107 8.90 8.47 -7.84
N MET A 108 7.66 8.13 -7.43
CA MET A 108 7.16 8.35 -6.07
C MET A 108 7.99 7.58 -5.03
N ILE A 109 8.30 6.31 -5.27
CA ILE A 109 9.10 5.48 -4.36
C ILE A 109 10.53 6.02 -4.24
N LEU A 110 11.15 6.41 -5.37
CA LEU A 110 12.48 7.02 -5.36
C LEU A 110 12.48 8.34 -4.58
N ALA A 111 11.49 9.21 -4.82
CA ALA A 111 11.36 10.46 -4.10
C ALA A 111 11.19 10.25 -2.59
N LEU A 112 10.36 9.28 -2.18
CA LEU A 112 10.17 8.92 -0.78
C LEU A 112 11.45 8.32 -0.17
N GLY A 113 12.20 7.51 -0.91
CA GLY A 113 13.48 6.96 -0.48
C GLY A 113 14.53 8.07 -0.24
N ILE A 114 14.63 9.03 -1.17
CA ILE A 114 15.49 10.20 -1.02
C ILE A 114 15.05 11.03 0.17
N TYR A 115 13.76 11.34 0.28
CA TYR A 115 13.20 12.10 1.40
C TYR A 115 13.51 11.44 2.74
N SER A 116 13.27 10.13 2.85
CA SER A 116 13.53 9.36 4.06
C SER A 116 15.01 9.35 4.43
N ARG A 117 15.92 9.33 3.46
CA ARG A 117 17.37 9.37 3.70
C ARG A 117 17.82 10.72 4.26
N LEU A 118 17.22 11.81 3.79
CA LEU A 118 17.56 13.17 4.23
C LEU A 118 16.98 13.48 5.61
N LYS A 119 15.80 12.94 5.93
CA LYS A 119 15.16 13.07 7.25
C LYS A 119 15.64 11.98 8.22
N LYS A 120 16.81 12.18 8.81
CA LYS A 120 17.42 11.27 9.82
C LYS A 120 16.61 11.08 11.12
N GLN A 121 15.56 11.88 11.35
CA GLN A 121 14.68 11.77 12.52
C GLN A 121 13.44 10.88 12.29
N LEU A 122 13.28 10.29 11.10
CA LEU A 122 12.18 9.35 10.85
C LEU A 122 12.45 8.04 11.61
N GLY A 123 11.60 7.72 12.60
CA GLY A 123 11.64 6.47 13.36
C GLY A 123 12.30 6.55 14.74
N GLN A 124 12.71 7.74 15.19
CA GLN A 124 12.91 8.04 16.62
C GLN A 124 11.60 8.54 17.23
#